data_AF-A0A4R1LC04-F1
#
_entry.id   AF-A0A4R1LC04-F1
#
_cell.length_a   1.000
_cell.length_b   1.000
_cell.length_c   1.000
_cell.angle_alpha   90.00
_cell.angle_beta   90.00
_cell.angle_gamma   90.00
#
_symmetry.space_group_name_H-M   'P 1'
#
loop_
_entity.id
_entity.type
_entity.pdbx_description
1 polymer ?
#
loop_
_entity_poly.entity_id
_entity_poly.type
_entity_poly.pdbx_seq_one_letter_code
_entity_poly.pdbx_strand_id
1 'polypeptide(L)'
;MPSGTMLVEILASLLAVVFLAGGVYLILVQLQHNRQEQQHFVQQRQQLQARIVLKPADARLAWDLANTTLEQYFSRNLQQVRLIFILSVVVMFAGLGIILAGIVLAYTHPQQPTMTTILSTSAGVLTQFIGASFMVVYRSTMDQAQGFSRILARINTVGMAMDIVETIPATDPLYSQIRAQLARELLGDPRWQDETPFAPQSH
;
A
#
# COMPACT_ATOMS: atom_id res chain seq x y z
N MET A 1 -43.38 -23.67 14.97
CA MET A 1 -41.93 -23.84 15.10
C MET A 1 -41.32 -23.60 13.74
N PRO A 2 -40.26 -22.77 13.60
CA PRO A 2 -39.57 -22.65 12.32
C PRO A 2 -39.13 -24.05 11.89
N SER A 3 -39.36 -24.41 10.62
CA SER A 3 -38.79 -25.64 10.05
C SER A 3 -37.27 -25.61 10.21
N GLY A 4 -36.63 -26.77 10.32
CA GLY A 4 -35.16 -26.85 10.42
C GLY A 4 -34.44 -26.08 9.30
N THR A 5 -35.10 -25.94 8.14
CA THR A 5 -34.62 -25.18 6.99
C THR A 5 -34.63 -23.65 7.19
N MET A 6 -35.67 -23.10 7.84
CA MET A 6 -35.75 -21.67 8.16
C MET A 6 -34.64 -21.23 9.13
N LEU A 7 -34.26 -22.10 10.08
CA LEU A 7 -33.15 -21.81 10.99
C LEU A 7 -31.80 -21.75 10.25
N VAL A 8 -31.59 -22.62 9.26
CA VAL A 8 -30.35 -22.64 8.46
C VAL A 8 -30.21 -21.38 7.60
N GLU A 9 -31.30 -20.91 6.99
CA GLU A 9 -31.29 -19.68 6.18
C GLU A 9 -31.03 -18.42 7.02
N ILE A 10 -31.62 -18.35 8.20
CA ILE A 10 -31.40 -17.24 9.15
C ILE A 10 -29.95 -17.26 9.64
N LEU A 11 -29.38 -18.43 9.95
CA LEU A 11 -27.99 -18.54 10.36
C LEU A 11 -27.01 -18.17 9.24
N ALA A 12 -27.27 -18.60 8.00
CA ALA A 12 -26.43 -18.27 6.83
C ALA A 12 -26.43 -16.77 6.52
N SER A 13 -27.60 -16.12 6.58
CA SER A 13 -27.72 -14.68 6.37
C SER A 13 -27.06 -13.88 7.51
N LEU A 14 -27.22 -14.30 8.77
CA LEU A 14 -26.50 -13.70 9.90
C LEU A 14 -24.98 -13.82 9.75
N LEU A 15 -24.48 -14.99 9.35
CA LEU A 15 -23.05 -15.20 9.10
C LEU A 15 -22.50 -14.26 8.02
N ALA A 16 -23.22 -14.12 6.90
CA ALA A 16 -22.82 -13.22 5.83
C ALA A 16 -22.77 -11.76 6.29
N VAL A 17 -23.76 -11.32 7.07
CA VAL A 17 -23.80 -9.96 7.65
C VAL A 17 -22.64 -9.73 8.62
N VAL A 18 -22.33 -10.69 9.48
CA VAL A 18 -21.19 -10.59 10.41
C VAL A 18 -19.86 -10.51 9.65
N PHE A 19 -19.69 -11.30 8.58
CA PHE A 19 -18.49 -11.26 7.74
C PHE A 19 -18.31 -9.90 7.05
N LEU A 20 -19.39 -9.37 6.46
CA LEU A 20 -19.38 -8.06 5.83
C LEU A 20 -19.11 -6.94 6.85
N ALA A 21 -19.78 -6.97 8.00
CA ALA A 21 -19.57 -6.00 9.07
C ALA A 21 -18.14 -6.05 9.62
N GLY A 22 -17.56 -7.24 9.79
CA GLY A 22 -16.17 -7.43 10.18
C GLY A 22 -15.19 -6.88 9.14
N GLY A 23 -15.42 -7.14 7.85
CA GLY A 23 -14.62 -6.59 6.75
C GLY A 23 -14.67 -5.06 6.71
N VAL A 24 -15.87 -4.47 6.83
CA VAL A 24 -16.05 -3.01 6.91
C VAL A 24 -15.36 -2.43 8.14
N TYR A 25 -15.49 -3.06 9.30
CA TYR A 25 -14.82 -2.64 10.52
C TYR A 25 -13.29 -2.63 10.36
N LEU A 26 -12.71 -3.68 9.78
CA LEU A 26 -11.27 -3.74 9.50
C LEU A 26 -10.82 -2.62 8.55
N ILE A 27 -11.61 -2.33 7.51
CA ILE A 27 -11.34 -1.21 6.59
C ILE A 27 -11.37 0.12 7.35
N LEU A 28 -12.37 0.35 8.19
CA LEU A 28 -12.49 1.59 8.98
C LEU A 28 -11.32 1.78 9.95
N VAL A 29 -10.92 0.72 10.66
CA VAL A 29 -9.75 0.75 11.55
C VAL A 29 -8.49 1.08 10.76
N GLN A 30 -8.30 0.45 9.59
CA GLN A 30 -7.12 0.69 8.76
C GLN A 30 -7.09 2.12 8.19
N LEU A 31 -8.25 2.69 7.84
CA LEU A 31 -8.38 4.08 7.39
C LEU A 31 -8.06 5.08 8.52
N GLN A 32 -8.47 4.79 9.76
CA GLN A 32 -8.14 5.63 10.91
C GLN A 32 -6.64 5.63 11.20
N HIS A 33 -6.00 4.46 11.19
CA HIS A 33 -4.56 4.35 11.41
C HIS A 33 -3.76 5.10 10.35
N ASN A 34 -4.19 5.03 9.08
CA ASN A 34 -3.60 5.79 7.97
C ASN A 34 -3.60 7.31 8.22
N ARG A 35 -4.70 7.84 8.75
CA ARG A 35 -4.81 9.29 9.00
C ARG A 35 -3.79 9.77 10.01
N GLN A 36 -3.49 8.98 11.04
CA GLN A 36 -2.49 9.34 12.05
C GLN A 36 -1.08 9.38 11.48
N GLU A 37 -0.67 8.35 10.74
CA GLU A 37 0.64 8.33 10.09
C GLU A 37 0.80 9.48 9.09
N GLN A 38 -0.25 9.79 8.31
CA GLN A 38 -0.19 10.90 7.38
C GLN A 38 -0.08 12.27 8.04
N GLN A 39 -0.74 12.46 9.19
CA GLN A 39 -0.58 13.70 9.96
C GLN A 39 0.86 13.89 10.42
N HIS A 40 1.53 12.83 10.83
CA HIS A 40 2.94 12.89 11.23
C HIS A 40 3.85 13.33 10.08
N PHE A 41 3.70 12.74 8.88
CA PHE A 41 4.46 13.18 7.69
C PHE A 41 4.16 14.63 7.31
N VAL A 42 2.89 15.07 7.41
CA VAL A 42 2.52 16.46 7.12
C VAL A 42 3.19 17.42 8.11
N GLN A 43 3.19 17.11 9.40
CA GLN A 43 3.85 17.92 10.43
C GLN A 43 5.36 18.00 10.20
N GLN A 44 6.03 16.88 9.93
CA GLN A 44 7.47 16.86 9.64
C GLN A 44 7.81 17.74 8.42
N ARG A 45 7.03 17.64 7.34
CA ARG A 45 7.24 18.45 6.14
C ARG A 45 7.06 19.94 6.41
N GLN A 46 6.05 20.33 7.20
CA GLN A 46 5.85 21.73 7.60
C GLN A 46 7.03 22.26 8.42
N GLN A 47 7.56 21.46 9.34
CA GLN A 47 8.74 21.83 10.13
C GLN A 47 9.99 22.00 9.25
N LEU A 48 10.21 21.09 8.30
CA LEU A 48 11.33 21.18 7.35
C LEU A 48 11.19 22.40 6.44
N GLN A 49 9.98 22.67 5.92
CA GLN A 49 9.71 23.86 5.12
C GLN A 49 9.98 25.15 5.90
N ALA A 50 9.54 25.23 7.16
CA ALA A 50 9.83 26.38 8.01
C ALA A 50 11.35 26.58 8.22
N ARG A 51 12.12 25.50 8.36
CA ARG A 51 13.59 25.57 8.46
C ARG A 51 14.26 26.01 7.16
N ILE A 52 13.76 25.57 6.00
CA ILE A 52 14.27 25.97 4.68
C ILE A 52 14.06 27.47 4.44
N VAL A 53 12.93 28.04 4.85
CA VAL A 53 12.69 29.50 4.76
C VAL A 53 13.76 30.29 5.53
N LEU A 54 14.23 29.75 6.66
CA LEU A 54 15.29 30.38 7.47
C LEU A 54 16.69 30.17 6.88
N LYS A 55 16.93 29.07 6.15
CA LYS A 55 18.22 28.70 5.56
C LYS A 55 18.05 28.10 4.14
N PRO A 56 17.77 28.93 3.12
CA PRO A 56 17.41 28.43 1.79
C PRO A 56 18.60 27.82 1.01
N ALA A 57 19.84 28.13 1.40
CA ALA A 57 21.05 27.61 0.74
C ALA A 57 21.54 26.26 1.32
N ASP A 58 20.81 25.71 2.30
CA ASP A 58 21.18 24.47 2.96
C ASP A 58 20.70 23.25 2.15
N ALA A 59 21.66 22.59 1.49
CA ALA A 59 21.39 21.43 0.64
C ALA A 59 20.84 20.23 1.45
N ARG A 60 21.21 20.11 2.73
CA ARG A 60 20.75 19.02 3.60
C ARG A 60 19.28 19.17 3.93
N LEU A 61 18.81 20.38 4.25
CA LEU A 61 17.40 20.65 4.49
C LEU A 61 16.53 20.38 3.25
N ALA A 62 17.02 20.76 2.06
CA ALA A 62 16.33 20.48 0.80
C ALA A 62 16.23 18.96 0.54
N TRP A 63 17.30 18.23 0.82
CA TRP A 63 17.33 16.78 0.70
C TRP A 63 16.43 16.09 1.72
N ASP A 64 16.44 16.50 3.00
CA ASP A 64 15.58 15.93 4.05
C ASP A 64 14.10 16.09 3.69
N LEU A 65 13.71 17.25 3.15
CA LEU A 65 12.36 17.49 2.67
C LEU A 65 12.01 16.57 1.50
N ALA A 66 12.92 16.41 0.54
CA ALA A 66 12.73 15.51 -0.59
C ALA A 66 12.59 14.06 -0.14
N ASN A 67 13.46 13.58 0.76
CA ASN A 67 13.43 12.24 1.31
C ASN A 67 12.12 11.98 2.08
N THR A 68 11.75 12.87 3.00
CA THR A 68 10.50 12.75 3.78
C THR A 68 9.28 12.72 2.87
N THR A 69 9.29 13.54 1.81
CA THR A 69 8.21 13.56 0.81
C THR A 69 8.13 12.24 0.06
N LEU A 70 9.27 11.70 -0.34
CA LEU A 70 9.35 10.43 -1.04
C LEU A 70 8.89 9.26 -0.17
N GLU A 71 9.35 9.20 1.09
CA GLU A 71 8.88 8.23 2.10
C GLU A 71 7.36 8.31 2.28
N GLN A 72 6.78 9.51 2.30
CA GLN A 72 5.34 9.71 2.38
C GLN A 72 4.60 9.15 1.16
N TYR A 73 5.12 9.35 -0.05
CA TYR A 73 4.50 8.79 -1.26
C TYR A 73 4.56 7.26 -1.27
N PHE A 74 5.68 6.68 -0.84
CA PHE A 74 5.83 5.23 -0.79
C PHE A 74 4.99 4.60 0.33
N SER A 75 4.94 5.19 1.52
CA SER A 75 4.10 4.67 2.61
C SER A 75 2.62 4.63 2.22
N ARG A 76 2.14 5.67 1.52
CA ARG A 76 0.78 5.70 0.95
C ARG A 76 0.55 4.56 -0.04
N ASN A 77 1.49 4.33 -0.95
CA ASN A 77 1.41 3.24 -1.91
C ASN A 77 1.32 1.88 -1.18
N LEU A 78 2.24 1.59 -0.26
CA LEU A 78 2.25 0.34 0.52
C LEU A 78 0.95 0.10 1.30
N GLN A 79 0.37 1.16 1.84
CA GLN A 79 -0.88 1.05 2.58
C GLN A 79 -2.08 0.79 1.68
N GLN A 80 -2.11 1.40 0.49
CA GLN A 80 -3.12 1.09 -0.53
C GLN A 80 -3.05 -0.39 -0.92
N VAL A 81 -1.85 -0.95 -1.07
CA VAL A 81 -1.65 -2.38 -1.36
C VAL A 81 -2.19 -3.28 -0.26
N ARG A 82 -1.87 -2.94 1.00
CA ARG A 82 -2.36 -3.71 2.16
C ARG A 82 -3.88 -3.73 2.19
N LEU A 83 -4.54 -2.61 1.88
CA LEU A 83 -6.00 -2.52 1.81
C LEU A 83 -6.58 -3.40 0.69
N ILE A 84 -6.00 -3.35 -0.51
CA ILE A 84 -6.40 -4.20 -1.64
C ILE A 84 -6.25 -5.67 -1.25
N PHE A 85 -5.15 -6.04 -0.61
CA PHE A 85 -4.93 -7.41 -0.13
C PHE A 85 -6.00 -7.86 0.86
N ILE A 86 -6.27 -7.06 1.92
CA ILE A 86 -7.29 -7.40 2.92
C ILE A 86 -8.67 -7.54 2.25
N LEU A 87 -9.02 -6.63 1.35
CA LEU A 87 -10.27 -6.70 0.60
C LEU A 87 -10.35 -7.99 -0.23
N SER A 88 -9.26 -8.37 -0.89
CA SER A 88 -9.19 -9.60 -1.69
C SER A 88 -9.42 -10.84 -0.85
N VAL A 89 -8.79 -10.90 0.32
CA VAL A 89 -8.92 -12.01 1.26
C VAL A 89 -10.37 -12.10 1.77
N VAL A 90 -10.96 -10.98 2.17
CA VAL A 90 -12.37 -10.93 2.62
C VAL A 90 -13.32 -11.39 1.51
N VAL A 91 -13.13 -10.89 0.28
CA VAL A 91 -13.95 -11.28 -0.88
C VAL A 91 -13.78 -12.77 -1.20
N MET A 92 -12.56 -13.31 -1.14
CA MET A 92 -12.30 -14.74 -1.36
C MET A 92 -13.04 -15.61 -0.34
N PHE A 93 -12.97 -15.28 0.95
CA PHE A 93 -13.71 -16.01 1.99
C PHE A 93 -15.23 -15.85 1.86
N ALA A 94 -15.71 -14.67 1.48
CA ALA A 94 -17.12 -14.46 1.20
C ALA A 94 -17.60 -15.33 0.02
N GLY A 95 -16.81 -15.41 -1.07
CA GLY A 95 -17.09 -16.26 -2.23
C GLY A 95 -17.16 -17.74 -1.87
N LEU A 96 -16.19 -18.22 -1.08
CA LEU A 96 -16.21 -19.58 -0.54
C LEU A 96 -17.46 -19.82 0.31
N GLY A 97 -17.84 -18.86 1.15
CA GLY A 97 -19.05 -18.91 1.97
C GLY A 97 -20.33 -19.05 1.14
N ILE A 98 -20.44 -18.31 0.03
CA ILE A 98 -21.57 -18.40 -0.90
C ILE A 98 -21.67 -19.79 -1.53
N ILE A 99 -20.54 -20.38 -1.95
CA ILE A 99 -20.51 -21.75 -2.50
C ILE A 99 -21.01 -22.76 -1.46
N LEU A 100 -20.48 -22.69 -0.22
CA LEU A 100 -20.88 -23.59 0.85
C LEU A 100 -22.36 -23.44 1.21
N ALA A 101 -22.87 -22.20 1.31
CA ALA A 101 -24.28 -21.94 1.56
C ALA A 101 -25.17 -22.50 0.43
N GLY A 102 -24.77 -22.33 -0.83
CA GLY A 102 -25.45 -22.90 -1.98
C GLY A 102 -25.55 -24.42 -1.94
N ILE A 103 -24.47 -25.10 -1.59
CA ILE A 103 -24.44 -26.56 -1.40
C ILE A 103 -25.42 -26.98 -0.30
N VAL A 104 -25.40 -26.32 0.85
CA VAL A 104 -26.31 -26.63 1.98
C VAL A 104 -27.77 -26.43 1.55
N LEU A 105 -28.10 -25.31 0.91
CA LEU A 105 -29.45 -25.03 0.43
C LEU A 105 -29.93 -26.05 -0.61
N ALA A 106 -29.05 -26.52 -1.51
CA ALA A 106 -29.38 -27.54 -2.49
C ALA A 106 -29.74 -28.89 -1.84
N TYR A 107 -29.10 -29.23 -0.72
CA TYR A 107 -29.43 -30.43 0.07
C TYR A 107 -30.71 -30.26 0.90
N THR A 108 -31.00 -29.07 1.45
CA THR A 108 -32.17 -28.85 2.31
C THR A 108 -33.46 -28.59 1.54
N HIS A 109 -33.38 -28.09 0.30
CA HIS A 109 -34.54 -27.79 -0.55
C HIS A 109 -34.47 -28.54 -1.90
N PRO A 110 -34.68 -29.88 -1.91
CA PRO A 110 -34.55 -30.72 -3.09
C PRO A 110 -35.64 -30.49 -4.16
N GLN A 111 -36.56 -29.55 -3.96
CA GLN A 111 -37.62 -29.23 -4.92
C GLN A 111 -37.12 -28.43 -6.13
N GLN A 112 -36.01 -27.67 -6.00
CA GLN A 112 -35.39 -26.91 -7.10
C GLN A 112 -33.83 -26.84 -6.99
N PRO A 113 -33.13 -27.98 -6.89
CA PRO A 113 -31.69 -28.00 -6.61
C PRO A 113 -30.88 -27.38 -7.76
N THR A 114 -31.36 -27.49 -9.00
CA THR A 114 -30.64 -27.05 -10.21
C THR A 114 -30.41 -25.54 -10.22
N MET A 115 -31.44 -24.74 -9.91
CA MET A 115 -31.34 -23.28 -10.01
C MET A 115 -30.47 -22.68 -8.90
N THR A 116 -30.62 -23.15 -7.66
CA THR A 116 -29.82 -22.72 -6.51
C THR A 116 -28.34 -23.11 -6.65
N THR A 117 -28.07 -24.32 -7.17
CA THR A 117 -26.70 -24.79 -7.41
C THR A 117 -26.03 -23.99 -8.52
N ILE A 118 -26.72 -23.71 -9.63
CA ILE A 118 -26.18 -22.89 -10.73
C ILE A 118 -25.87 -21.48 -10.25
N LEU A 119 -26.79 -20.82 -9.53
CA LEU A 119 -26.59 -19.45 -9.03
C LEU A 119 -25.43 -19.35 -8.05
N SER A 120 -25.37 -20.23 -7.07
CA SER A 120 -24.30 -20.22 -6.05
C SER A 120 -22.93 -20.58 -6.63
N THR A 121 -22.86 -21.56 -7.52
CA THR A 121 -21.61 -21.93 -8.20
C THR A 121 -21.13 -20.81 -9.10
N SER A 122 -22.02 -20.19 -9.89
CA SER A 122 -21.66 -19.08 -10.78
C SER A 122 -21.17 -17.85 -10.00
N ALA A 123 -21.88 -17.48 -8.92
CA ALA A 123 -21.48 -16.38 -8.05
C ALA A 123 -20.15 -16.67 -7.35
N GLY A 124 -19.95 -17.91 -6.89
CA GLY A 124 -18.71 -18.35 -6.26
C GLY A 124 -17.51 -18.30 -7.19
N VAL A 125 -17.64 -18.83 -8.41
CA VAL A 125 -16.59 -18.81 -9.44
C VAL A 125 -16.24 -17.37 -9.82
N LEU A 126 -17.24 -16.51 -10.01
CA LEU A 126 -17.02 -15.09 -10.31
C LEU A 126 -16.26 -14.40 -9.16
N THR A 127 -16.65 -14.66 -7.92
CA THR A 127 -15.99 -14.08 -6.74
C THR A 127 -14.53 -14.56 -6.62
N GLN A 128 -14.26 -15.84 -6.92
CA GLN A 128 -12.92 -16.39 -6.90
C GLN A 128 -12.02 -15.76 -7.99
N PHE A 129 -12.59 -15.49 -9.17
CA PHE A 129 -11.88 -14.81 -10.24
C PHE A 129 -11.49 -13.37 -9.86
N ILE A 130 -12.39 -12.65 -9.17
CA ILE A 130 -12.12 -11.32 -8.63
C ILE A 130 -10.99 -11.39 -7.59
N GLY A 131 -11.06 -12.33 -6.65
CA GLY A 131 -10.01 -12.53 -5.64
C GLY A 131 -8.64 -12.85 -6.26
N ALA A 132 -8.61 -13.70 -7.28
CA ALA A 132 -7.38 -14.02 -8.01
C ALA A 132 -6.81 -12.80 -8.75
N SER A 133 -7.67 -12.00 -9.38
CA SER A 133 -7.27 -10.76 -10.07
C SER A 133 -6.62 -9.77 -9.11
N PHE A 134 -7.19 -9.60 -7.92
CA PHE A 134 -6.57 -8.74 -6.92
C PHE A 134 -5.27 -9.31 -6.33
N MET A 135 -5.10 -10.64 -6.26
CA MET A 135 -3.82 -11.24 -5.89
C MET A 135 -2.70 -10.94 -6.90
N VAL A 136 -3.02 -10.85 -8.20
CA VAL A 136 -2.07 -10.40 -9.22
C VAL A 136 -1.65 -8.95 -8.97
N VAL A 137 -2.62 -8.07 -8.67
CA VAL A 137 -2.33 -6.68 -8.29
C VAL A 137 -1.45 -6.62 -7.05
N TYR A 138 -1.77 -7.39 -6.01
CA TYR A 138 -0.95 -7.49 -4.78
C TYR A 138 0.50 -7.87 -5.09
N ARG A 139 0.72 -8.92 -5.91
CA ARG A 139 2.06 -9.35 -6.27
C ARG A 139 2.84 -8.25 -6.99
N SER A 140 2.22 -7.63 -7.99
CA SER A 140 2.82 -6.51 -8.74
C SER A 140 3.23 -5.37 -7.81
N THR A 141 2.36 -4.99 -6.87
CA THR A 141 2.70 -3.88 -5.98
C THR A 141 3.67 -4.28 -4.86
N MET A 142 3.69 -5.54 -4.44
CA MET A 142 4.73 -6.04 -3.52
C MET A 142 6.11 -6.06 -4.19
N ASP A 143 6.18 -6.36 -5.48
CA ASP A 143 7.42 -6.26 -6.24
C ASP A 143 7.88 -4.79 -6.38
N GLN A 144 6.93 -3.86 -6.60
CA GLN A 144 7.21 -2.42 -6.54
C GLN A 144 7.74 -2.00 -5.16
N ALA A 145 7.15 -2.51 -4.07
CA ALA A 145 7.60 -2.28 -2.70
C ALA A 145 9.06 -2.69 -2.45
N GLN A 146 9.50 -3.81 -3.02
CA GLN A 146 10.90 -4.25 -2.93
C GLN A 146 11.86 -3.34 -3.71
N GLY A 147 11.41 -2.78 -4.84
CA GLY A 147 12.10 -1.70 -5.53
C GLY A 147 12.30 -0.48 -4.61
N PHE A 148 11.28 -0.12 -3.83
CA PHE A 148 11.33 1.04 -2.93
C PHE A 148 12.36 0.88 -1.81
N SER A 149 12.52 -0.32 -1.23
CA SER A 149 13.56 -0.56 -0.21
C SER A 149 14.97 -0.27 -0.74
N ARG A 150 15.22 -0.54 -2.03
CA ARG A 150 16.50 -0.25 -2.67
C ARG A 150 16.70 1.25 -2.88
N ILE A 151 15.65 1.97 -3.29
CA ILE A 151 15.69 3.44 -3.43
C ILE A 151 15.94 4.09 -2.07
N LEU A 152 15.22 3.67 -1.03
CA LEU A 152 15.37 4.23 0.32
C LEU A 152 16.77 3.96 0.89
N ALA A 153 17.31 2.76 0.69
CA ALA A 153 18.68 2.45 1.09
C ALA A 153 19.70 3.35 0.38
N ARG A 154 19.53 3.60 -0.92
CA ARG A 154 20.41 4.49 -1.69
C ARG A 154 20.32 5.94 -1.21
N ILE A 155 19.11 6.42 -0.94
CA ILE A 155 18.91 7.77 -0.40
C ILE A 155 19.60 7.86 0.96
N ASN A 156 19.36 6.94 1.89
CA ASN A 156 20.04 6.93 3.18
C ASN A 156 21.59 6.95 3.04
N THR A 157 22.16 6.23 2.08
CA THR A 157 23.60 6.31 1.77
C THR A 157 24.03 7.72 1.32
N VAL A 158 23.25 8.40 0.48
CA VAL A 158 23.52 9.79 0.09
C VAL A 158 23.42 10.74 1.30
N GLY A 159 22.42 10.56 2.17
CA GLY A 159 22.29 11.31 3.41
C GLY A 159 23.51 11.15 4.32
N MET A 160 23.93 9.91 4.58
CA MET A 160 25.15 9.63 5.36
C MET A 160 26.40 10.24 4.72
N ALA A 161 26.51 10.22 3.39
CA ALA A 161 27.64 10.84 2.69
C ALA A 161 27.67 12.37 2.88
N MET A 162 26.51 13.05 2.80
CA MET A 162 26.42 14.48 3.08
C MET A 162 26.78 14.80 4.53
N ASP A 163 26.28 14.01 5.49
CA ASP A 163 26.59 14.16 6.91
C ASP A 163 28.09 14.06 7.17
N ILE A 164 28.76 13.08 6.56
CA ILE A 164 30.23 12.94 6.66
C ILE A 164 30.93 14.17 6.07
N VAL A 165 30.50 14.67 4.90
CA VAL A 165 31.08 15.87 4.29
C VAL A 165 30.92 17.09 5.18
N GLU A 166 29.78 17.24 5.86
CA GLU A 166 29.53 18.35 6.79
C GLU A 166 30.40 18.30 8.06
N THR A 167 30.96 17.14 8.43
CA THR A 167 31.92 17.06 9.56
C THR A 167 33.30 17.63 9.23
N ILE A 168 33.61 17.85 7.95
CA ILE A 168 34.89 18.38 7.50
C ILE A 168 34.87 19.91 7.62
N PRO A 169 35.85 20.56 8.27
CA PRO A 169 35.91 22.01 8.36
C PRO A 169 35.89 22.67 6.98
N ALA A 170 35.05 23.68 6.77
CA ALA A 170 34.92 24.36 5.48
C ALA A 170 36.21 25.05 4.99
N THR A 171 37.16 25.29 5.90
CA THR A 171 38.50 25.83 5.60
C THR A 171 39.47 24.79 5.06
N ASP A 172 39.16 23.50 5.22
CA ASP A 172 39.98 22.41 4.70
C ASP A 172 39.75 22.28 3.18
N PRO A 173 40.80 22.31 2.34
CA PRO A 173 40.66 22.10 0.90
C PRO A 173 40.00 20.76 0.54
N LEU A 174 40.07 19.73 1.40
CA LEU A 174 39.36 18.46 1.23
C LEU A 174 37.84 18.63 1.17
N TYR A 175 37.27 19.59 1.90
CA TYR A 175 35.83 19.86 1.90
C TYR A 175 35.31 20.16 0.48
N SER A 176 35.95 21.11 -0.19
CA SER A 176 35.59 21.51 -1.55
C SER A 176 35.84 20.39 -2.57
N GLN A 177 36.90 19.61 -2.39
CA GLN A 177 37.22 18.47 -3.26
C GLN A 177 36.16 17.37 -3.15
N ILE A 178 35.82 16.94 -1.93
CA ILE A 178 34.84 15.87 -1.70
C ILE A 178 33.44 16.33 -2.13
N ARG A 179 33.07 17.59 -1.85
CA ARG A 179 31.78 18.13 -2.30
C ARG A 179 31.67 18.18 -3.82
N ALA A 180 32.75 18.55 -4.53
CA ALA A 180 32.80 18.52 -5.98
C ALA A 180 32.76 17.09 -6.53
N GLN A 181 33.42 16.14 -5.87
CA GLN A 181 33.41 14.73 -6.27
C GLN A 181 32.02 14.11 -6.05
N LEU A 182 31.37 14.37 -4.92
CA LEU A 182 30.00 13.96 -4.65
C LEU A 182 29.03 14.52 -5.70
N ALA A 183 29.15 15.80 -6.05
CA ALA A 183 28.35 16.40 -7.11
C ALA A 183 28.57 15.73 -8.47
N ARG A 184 29.82 15.39 -8.83
CA ARG A 184 30.12 14.66 -10.08
C ARG A 184 29.53 13.25 -10.07
N GLU A 185 29.66 12.52 -8.98
CA GLU A 185 29.14 11.15 -8.88
C GLU A 185 27.60 11.14 -8.97
N LEU A 186 26.94 12.11 -8.33
CA LEU A 186 25.48 12.26 -8.37
C LEU A 186 24.97 12.72 -9.74
N LEU A 187 25.65 13.65 -10.41
CA LEU A 187 25.24 14.18 -11.73
C LEU A 187 25.66 13.27 -12.89
N GLY A 188 26.74 12.50 -12.71
CA GLY A 188 27.35 11.65 -13.73
C GLY A 188 26.83 10.22 -13.75
N ASP A 189 26.06 9.78 -12.75
CA ASP A 189 25.47 8.43 -12.73
C ASP A 189 24.35 8.34 -13.79
N PRO A 190 24.52 7.53 -14.87
CA PRO A 190 23.57 7.43 -15.98
C PRO A 190 22.17 6.98 -15.54
N ARG A 191 22.07 6.30 -14.39
CA ARG A 191 20.80 5.83 -13.83
C ARG A 191 19.88 6.96 -13.38
N TRP A 192 20.39 8.18 -13.19
CA TRP A 192 19.54 9.36 -12.92
C TRP A 192 19.08 10.08 -14.20
N GLN A 193 19.66 9.75 -15.36
CA GLN A 193 19.34 10.37 -16.64
C GLN A 193 18.20 9.63 -17.37
N ASP A 194 18.05 8.33 -17.11
CA ASP A 194 17.07 7.48 -17.79
C ASP A 194 15.69 7.38 -17.07
N GLU A 195 15.61 7.72 -15.78
CA GLU A 195 14.38 7.67 -15.00
C GLU A 195 13.93 9.09 -14.62
N THR A 196 13.06 9.71 -15.42
CA THR A 196 12.36 10.93 -14.99
C THR A 196 11.31 10.54 -13.93
N PRO A 197 11.46 10.92 -12.65
CA PRO A 197 10.55 10.46 -11.59
C PRO A 197 9.17 11.13 -11.63
N PHE A 198 8.97 12.08 -12.56
CA PHE A 198 7.82 12.99 -12.60
C PHE A 198 7.19 13.14 -13.98
N ALA A 199 7.46 12.25 -14.94
CA ALA A 199 6.64 12.22 -16.14
C ALA A 199 5.20 11.87 -15.72
N PRO A 200 4.19 12.75 -15.95
CA PRO A 200 2.81 12.37 -15.72
C PRO A 200 2.54 11.15 -16.61
N GLN A 201 2.22 10.01 -15.99
CA GLN A 201 1.74 8.87 -16.75
C GLN A 201 0.40 9.27 -17.34
N SER A 202 0.40 9.61 -18.63
CA SER A 202 -0.80 9.80 -19.41
C SER A 202 -1.51 8.45 -19.48
N HIS A 203 -2.57 8.32 -18.68
CA HIS A 203 -3.63 7.36 -18.95
C HIS A 203 -4.42 7.79 -20.18
#